data_AF-X1NV03-F1
#
_entry.id   AF-X1NV03-F1
#
_cell.length_a   1.000
_cell.length_b   1.000
_cell.length_c   1.000
_cell.angle_alpha   90.00
_cell.angle_beta   90.00
_cell.angle_gamma   90.00
#
_symmetry.space_group_name_H-M   'P 1'
#
loop_
_entity.id
_entity.type
_entity.pdbx_description
1 polymer ?
#
loop_
_entity_poly.entity_id
_entity_poly.type
_entity_poly.pdbx_seq_one_letter_code
_entity_poly.pdbx_strand_id
1 'polypeptide(L)'
;PSISNFTWAFTITRIEVRGRGKKGKSIKIFLPDGTEKEGYEGDQEIAKLLRVSFRDFATTVYQHQETIHDFVMQKPSEQSDVMDRLLGLSDYRNILDGINKSNVLKVQKEFVEEFNKLQIRVQETMKIRQKDLDDKRSRAKEKGLSEEELNVKKLLELAESTVKDIGNFARQLGLTTTAISPPSDWENTESFITDIKNECNRLWAESPEVKEQSEKQTKRSEMISLKSQYETQCGNLKSKEKELRGFERENGNRDKIGT
;
A
#
# COMPACT_ATOMS: atom_id res chain seq x y z
N PRO A 1 72.39 38.22 -1.33
CA PRO A 1 71.33 37.21 -1.53
C PRO A 1 71.53 36.04 -0.57
N SER A 2 71.00 36.16 0.65
CA SER A 2 71.04 35.12 1.68
C SER A 2 69.76 34.28 1.58
N ILE A 3 69.87 33.08 1.02
CA ILE A 3 68.80 32.09 0.97
C ILE A 3 68.72 31.45 2.36
N SER A 4 67.75 31.86 3.16
CA SER A 4 67.36 31.16 4.38
C SER A 4 66.59 29.91 4.00
N ASN A 5 67.24 28.74 4.04
CA ASN A 5 66.55 27.45 4.00
C ASN A 5 65.62 27.35 5.21
N PHE A 6 64.31 27.50 4.98
CA PHE A 6 63.29 27.23 5.98
C PHE A 6 63.16 25.71 6.15
N THR A 7 63.90 25.16 7.10
CA THR A 7 63.70 23.78 7.56
C THR A 7 62.41 23.77 8.40
N TRP A 8 61.32 23.22 7.87
CA TRP A 8 60.07 23.01 8.59
C TRP A 8 60.22 21.84 9.57
N ALA A 9 61.04 22.04 10.60
CA ALA A 9 61.23 21.07 11.67
C ALA A 9 60.19 21.30 12.77
N PHE A 10 59.25 20.36 12.90
CA PHE A 10 58.31 20.32 14.02
C PHE A 10 58.96 19.50 15.13
N THR A 11 59.02 20.05 16.34
CA THR A 11 59.60 19.33 17.48
C THR A 11 58.47 18.89 18.40
N ILE A 12 58.37 17.58 18.62
CA ILE A 12 57.38 16.99 19.51
C ILE A 12 58.09 16.61 20.81
N THR A 13 57.72 17.24 21.91
CA THR A 13 58.26 16.96 23.24
C THR A 13 57.17 16.46 24.16
N ARG A 14 57.45 15.38 24.88
CA ARG A 14 56.56 14.84 25.92
C ARG A 14 56.87 15.51 27.26
N ILE A 15 55.83 15.97 27.95
CA ILE A 15 55.96 16.52 29.31
C ILE A 15 55.14 15.67 30.27
N GLU A 16 55.73 15.33 31.42
CA GLU A 16 55.02 14.62 32.48
C GLU A 16 54.29 15.63 33.35
N VAL A 17 52.95 15.64 33.32
CA VAL A 17 52.16 16.56 34.14
C VAL A 17 51.95 15.92 35.51
N ARG A 18 52.68 16.39 36.52
CA ARG A 18 52.47 16.02 37.93
C ARG A 18 51.47 16.97 38.60
N GLY A 19 50.18 16.65 38.45
CA GLY A 19 49.09 17.25 39.24
C GLY A 19 48.57 16.30 40.31
N ARG A 20 48.12 16.83 41.47
CA ARG A 20 47.56 16.05 42.58
C ARG A 20 46.43 15.12 42.09
N GLY A 21 46.72 13.83 41.99
CA GLY A 21 45.73 12.76 41.81
C GLY A 21 45.48 12.25 40.38
N LYS A 22 46.03 12.86 39.33
CA LYS A 22 45.97 12.30 37.96
C LYS A 22 47.35 12.40 37.31
N LYS A 23 48.05 11.26 37.20
CA LYS A 23 49.24 11.15 36.35
C LYS A 23 48.76 11.10 34.90
N GLY A 24 48.87 12.22 34.20
CA GLY A 24 48.59 12.32 32.77
C GLY A 24 49.85 12.72 32.01
N LYS A 25 50.16 12.01 30.93
CA LYS A 25 51.25 12.32 30.00
C LYS A 25 50.68 13.27 28.93
N SER A 26 51.11 14.54 28.88
CA SER A 26 50.71 15.50 27.83
C SER A 26 51.83 15.68 26.82
N ILE A 27 51.48 16.10 25.60
CA ILE A 27 52.45 16.43 24.55
C ILE A 27 52.35 17.90 24.23
N LYS A 28 53.52 18.49 24.03
CA LYS A 28 53.69 19.81 23.47
C LYS A 28 54.29 19.72 22.09
N ILE A 29 53.65 20.37 21.14
CA ILE A 29 54.09 20.45 19.74
C ILE A 29 54.53 21.89 19.49
N PHE A 30 55.76 22.02 19.00
CA PHE A 30 56.28 23.28 18.48
C PHE A 30 56.11 23.32 16.96
N LEU A 31 55.24 24.22 16.50
CA LEU A 31 55.05 24.51 15.08
C LEU A 31 56.16 25.47 14.57
N PRO A 32 56.48 25.47 13.27
CA PRO A 32 57.51 26.32 12.65
C PRO A 32 57.24 27.82 12.83
N ASP A 33 55.98 28.18 13.07
CA ASP A 33 55.52 29.55 13.35
C ASP A 33 55.73 29.97 14.82
N GLY A 34 56.41 29.15 15.63
CA GLY A 34 56.70 29.43 17.05
C GLY A 34 55.51 29.23 17.99
N THR A 35 54.40 28.69 17.50
CA THR A 35 53.20 28.42 18.30
C THR A 35 53.33 27.09 19.05
N GLU A 36 53.08 27.12 20.35
CA GLU A 36 53.09 25.95 21.24
C GLU A 36 51.64 25.49 21.46
N LYS A 37 51.35 24.22 21.14
CA LYS A 37 50.04 23.60 21.41
C LYS A 37 50.24 22.42 22.35
N GLU A 38 49.44 22.37 23.43
CA GLU A 38 49.49 21.31 24.45
C GLU A 38 48.16 20.53 24.54
N GLY A 39 48.25 19.23 24.86
CA GLY A 39 47.09 18.42 25.21
C GLY A 39 46.18 18.14 24.00
N TYR A 40 44.87 18.32 24.16
CA TYR A 40 43.87 17.97 23.15
C TYR A 40 44.06 18.71 21.81
N GLU A 41 44.52 19.97 21.86
CA GLU A 41 44.85 20.74 20.65
C GLU A 41 46.11 20.20 19.95
N GLY A 42 47.06 19.65 20.71
CA GLY A 42 48.22 18.96 20.16
C GLY A 42 47.83 17.63 19.50
N ASP A 43 46.95 16.85 20.12
CA ASP A 43 46.48 15.57 19.58
C ASP A 43 45.74 15.75 18.25
N GLN A 44 44.92 16.80 18.13
CA GLN A 44 44.24 17.14 16.88
C GLN A 44 45.24 17.59 15.80
N GLU A 45 46.29 18.30 16.18
CA GLU A 45 47.30 18.73 15.22
C GLU A 45 48.17 17.56 14.74
N ILE A 46 48.47 16.57 15.59
CA ILE A 46 49.09 15.30 15.19
C ILE A 46 48.19 14.54 14.21
N ALA A 47 46.90 14.45 14.51
CA ALA A 47 45.93 13.81 13.62
C ALA A 47 45.82 14.53 12.27
N LYS A 48 45.95 15.85 12.23
CA LYS A 48 45.95 16.62 10.98
C LYS A 48 47.26 16.51 10.20
N LEU A 49 48.40 16.60 10.87
CA LEU A 49 49.73 16.63 10.25
C LEU A 49 50.21 15.25 9.80
N LEU A 50 50.00 14.23 10.63
CA LEU A 50 50.50 12.88 10.39
C LEU A 50 49.41 11.90 9.95
N ARG A 51 48.13 12.32 9.94
CA ARG A 51 46.96 11.47 9.62
C ARG A 51 46.83 10.21 10.47
N VAL A 52 47.56 10.13 11.57
CA VAL A 52 47.54 9.03 12.53
C VAL A 52 47.07 9.56 13.88
N SER A 53 46.40 8.72 14.67
CA SER A 53 46.06 9.14 16.03
C SER A 53 47.33 9.25 16.86
N PHE A 54 47.31 10.11 17.89
CA PHE A 54 48.45 10.24 18.80
C PHE A 54 48.86 8.88 19.41
N ARG A 55 47.87 8.02 19.70
CA ARG A 55 48.13 6.67 20.22
C ARG A 55 48.89 5.81 19.22
N ASP A 56 48.53 5.87 17.93
CA ASP A 56 49.21 5.12 16.87
C ASP A 56 50.62 5.67 16.62
N PHE A 57 50.80 6.99 16.70
CA PHE A 57 52.10 7.65 16.62
C PHE A 57 53.04 7.23 17.76
N ALA A 58 52.54 7.18 19.00
CA ALA A 58 53.31 6.79 20.16
C ALA A 58 53.74 5.31 20.12
N THR A 59 52.88 4.41 19.65
CA THR A 59 53.20 2.98 19.55
C THR A 59 54.13 2.64 18.39
N THR A 60 54.06 3.38 17.29
CA THR A 60 54.82 3.07 16.06
C THR A 60 56.15 3.81 15.99
N VAL A 61 56.24 5.04 16.51
CA VAL A 61 57.45 5.89 16.41
C VAL A 61 58.24 5.94 17.73
N TYR A 62 57.56 5.90 18.88
CA TYR A 62 58.20 5.97 20.20
C TYR A 62 58.21 4.61 20.91
N GLN A 63 59.06 3.71 20.42
CA GLN A 63 59.35 2.43 21.09
C GLN A 63 60.28 2.60 22.30
N HIS A 64 59.85 3.36 23.32
CA HIS A 64 60.58 3.43 24.59
C HIS A 64 60.29 2.17 25.44
N GLN A 65 61.27 1.68 26.21
CA GLN A 65 61.14 0.50 27.09
C GLN A 65 59.91 0.52 28.03
N GLU A 66 59.39 1.69 28.39
CA GLU A 66 58.12 1.80 29.13
C GLU A 66 56.89 1.36 28.32
N THR A 67 56.84 1.65 27.02
CA THR A 67 55.74 1.25 26.12
C THR A 67 55.69 -0.28 26.00
N ILE A 68 56.85 -0.94 26.03
CA ILE A 68 56.97 -2.41 26.02
C ILE A 68 56.54 -3.01 27.38
N HIS A 69 56.88 -2.36 28.50
CA HIS A 69 56.41 -2.80 29.82
C HIS A 69 54.89 -2.65 29.97
N ASP A 70 54.33 -1.51 29.59
CA ASP A 70 52.88 -1.27 29.60
C ASP A 70 52.15 -2.23 28.64
N PHE A 71 52.78 -2.59 27.52
CA PHE A 71 52.32 -3.63 26.60
C PHE A 71 52.21 -5.01 27.29
N VAL A 72 53.25 -5.46 28.01
CA VAL A 72 53.25 -6.76 28.70
C VAL A 72 52.24 -6.80 29.86
N MET A 73 51.94 -5.66 30.49
CA MET A 73 51.05 -5.57 31.66
C MET A 73 49.57 -5.31 31.32
N GLN A 74 49.22 -5.06 30.06
CA GLN A 74 47.83 -4.84 29.61
C GLN A 74 47.01 -6.14 29.51
N LYS A 75 45.68 -6.01 29.41
CA LYS A 75 44.78 -7.16 29.21
C LYS A 75 45.01 -7.80 27.82
N PRO A 76 44.84 -9.12 27.65
CA PRO A 76 45.11 -9.80 26.38
C PRO A 76 44.40 -9.21 25.14
N SER A 77 43.19 -8.67 25.32
CA SER A 77 42.45 -7.99 24.25
C SER A 77 43.08 -6.65 23.84
N GLU A 78 43.60 -5.90 24.81
CA GLU A 78 44.26 -4.60 24.59
C GLU A 78 45.65 -4.83 23.98
N GLN A 79 46.34 -5.90 24.38
CA GLN A 79 47.59 -6.35 23.79
C GLN A 79 47.45 -6.70 22.31
N SER A 80 46.40 -7.44 21.94
CA SER A 80 46.13 -7.78 20.53
C SER A 80 45.88 -6.52 19.69
N ASP A 81 45.14 -5.54 20.21
CA ASP A 81 44.84 -4.29 19.53
C ASP A 81 46.09 -3.41 19.35
N VAL A 82 46.98 -3.39 20.34
CA VAL A 82 48.29 -2.72 20.24
C VAL A 82 49.19 -3.42 19.24
N MET A 83 49.22 -4.76 19.22
CA MET A 83 49.98 -5.52 18.21
C MET A 83 49.45 -5.28 16.80
N ASP A 84 48.13 -5.28 16.62
CA ASP A 84 47.53 -5.02 15.31
C ASP A 84 47.86 -3.62 14.81
N ARG A 85 47.96 -2.62 15.71
CA ARG A 85 48.42 -1.27 15.33
C ARG A 85 49.91 -1.22 15.02
N LEU A 86 50.73 -1.85 15.86
CA LEU A 86 52.19 -1.93 15.67
C LEU A 86 52.55 -2.58 14.32
N LEU A 87 51.77 -3.58 13.91
CA LEU A 87 51.95 -4.31 12.66
C LEU A 87 51.19 -3.69 11.48
N GLY A 88 50.46 -2.59 11.67
CA GLY A 88 49.63 -1.96 10.63
C GLY A 88 48.40 -2.78 10.20
N LEU A 89 48.02 -3.80 10.98
CA LEU A 89 46.87 -4.69 10.75
C LEU A 89 45.55 -4.14 11.31
N SER A 90 45.61 -3.06 12.10
CA SER A 90 44.42 -2.47 12.73
C SER A 90 43.36 -2.00 11.72
N ASP A 91 43.77 -1.44 10.59
CA ASP A 91 42.86 -1.03 9.51
C ASP A 91 42.14 -2.24 8.88
N TYR A 92 42.87 -3.32 8.64
CA TYR A 92 42.30 -4.57 8.12
C TYR A 92 41.31 -5.20 9.10
N ARG A 93 41.63 -5.18 10.40
CA ARG A 93 40.74 -5.69 11.44
C ARG A 93 39.48 -4.85 11.58
N ASN A 94 39.59 -3.52 11.50
CA ASN A 94 38.44 -2.60 11.50
C ASN A 94 37.52 -2.82 10.30
N ILE A 95 38.09 -3.04 9.10
CA ILE A 95 37.31 -3.38 7.90
C ILE A 95 36.61 -4.73 8.08
N LEU A 96 37.32 -5.75 8.57
CA LEU A 96 36.76 -7.09 8.79
C LEU A 96 35.64 -7.07 9.84
N ASP A 97 35.84 -6.35 10.94
CA ASP A 97 34.81 -6.14 11.95
C ASP A 97 33.61 -5.38 11.40
N GLY A 98 33.85 -4.37 10.56
CA GLY A 98 32.81 -3.62 9.87
C GLY A 98 31.97 -4.54 8.96
N ILE A 99 32.62 -5.40 8.17
CA ILE A 99 31.95 -6.38 7.32
C ILE A 99 31.11 -7.35 8.17
N ASN A 100 31.68 -7.90 9.25
CA ASN A 100 30.96 -8.83 10.13
C ASN A 100 29.79 -8.15 10.87
N LYS A 101 29.96 -6.92 11.36
CA LYS A 101 28.91 -6.16 12.07
C LYS A 101 27.82 -5.62 11.14
N SER A 102 28.15 -5.35 9.88
CA SER A 102 27.22 -4.78 8.90
C SER A 102 26.09 -5.73 8.50
N ASN A 103 26.10 -7.00 8.93
CA ASN A 103 25.05 -7.99 8.66
C ASN A 103 24.65 -8.07 7.18
N VAL A 104 25.57 -7.77 6.26
CA VAL A 104 25.31 -7.70 4.81
C VAL A 104 24.73 -9.01 4.28
N LEU A 105 25.19 -10.15 4.81
CA LEU A 105 24.65 -11.47 4.48
C LEU A 105 23.19 -11.65 4.92
N LYS A 106 22.79 -11.04 6.04
CA LYS A 106 21.41 -11.09 6.54
C LYS A 106 20.50 -10.23 5.68
N VAL A 107 20.92 -8.99 5.38
CA VAL A 107 20.20 -8.08 4.49
C VAL A 107 20.05 -8.69 3.09
N GLN A 108 21.10 -9.34 2.58
CA GLN A 108 21.05 -10.04 1.30
C GLN A 108 20.00 -11.17 1.31
N LYS A 109 19.95 -11.99 2.37
CA LYS A 109 18.97 -13.06 2.50
C LYS A 109 17.54 -12.51 2.58
N GLU A 110 17.31 -11.48 3.40
CA GLU A 110 16.01 -10.82 3.53
C GLU A 110 15.56 -10.23 2.18
N PHE A 111 16.47 -9.59 1.44
CA PHE A 111 16.17 -9.05 0.12
C PHE A 111 15.80 -10.15 -0.89
N VAL A 112 16.52 -11.28 -0.88
CA VAL A 112 16.20 -12.43 -1.73
C VAL A 112 14.83 -13.03 -1.38
N GLU A 113 14.50 -13.12 -0.09
CA GLU A 113 13.17 -13.57 0.35
C GLU A 113 12.06 -12.63 -0.12
N GLU A 114 12.23 -11.32 0.04
CA GLU A 114 11.25 -10.33 -0.45
C GLU A 114 11.12 -10.36 -1.97
N PHE A 115 12.23 -10.54 -2.70
CA PHE A 115 12.21 -10.70 -4.15
C PHE A 115 11.45 -11.95 -4.58
N ASN A 116 11.67 -13.08 -3.91
CA ASN A 116 10.94 -14.32 -4.17
C ASN A 116 9.44 -14.18 -3.89
N LYS A 117 9.06 -13.50 -2.79
CA LYS A 117 7.65 -13.20 -2.50
C LYS A 117 7.01 -12.35 -3.58
N LEU A 118 7.73 -11.32 -4.06
CA LEU A 118 7.26 -10.48 -5.16
C LEU A 118 7.09 -11.29 -6.45
N GLN A 119 8.07 -12.12 -6.79
CA GLN A 119 8.02 -12.98 -7.97
C GLN A 119 6.81 -13.93 -7.92
N ILE A 120 6.54 -14.56 -6.78
CA ILE A 120 5.37 -15.43 -6.59
C ILE A 120 4.08 -14.64 -6.82
N ARG A 121 3.93 -13.46 -6.20
CA ARG A 121 2.73 -12.61 -6.36
C ARG A 121 2.50 -12.19 -7.81
N VAL A 122 3.57 -11.82 -8.51
CA VAL A 122 3.49 -11.44 -9.93
C VAL A 122 3.05 -12.64 -10.76
N GLN A 123 3.64 -13.82 -10.54
CA GLN A 123 3.26 -15.04 -11.27
C GLN A 123 1.82 -15.48 -10.98
N GLU A 124 1.37 -15.40 -9.73
CA GLU A 124 -0.03 -15.67 -9.36
C GLU A 124 -0.98 -14.69 -10.04
N THR A 125 -0.66 -13.40 -10.00
CA THR A 125 -1.46 -12.36 -10.66
C THR A 125 -1.51 -12.59 -12.17
N MET A 126 -0.39 -12.94 -12.81
CA MET A 126 -0.35 -13.28 -14.23
C MET A 126 -1.21 -14.51 -14.54
N LYS A 127 -1.15 -15.57 -13.72
CA LYS A 127 -1.99 -16.77 -13.90
C LYS A 127 -3.48 -16.45 -13.77
N ILE A 128 -3.86 -15.64 -12.77
CA ILE A 128 -5.25 -15.20 -12.58
C ILE A 128 -5.72 -14.40 -13.80
N ARG A 129 -4.92 -13.43 -14.25
CA ARG A 129 -5.27 -12.61 -15.42
C ARG A 129 -5.33 -13.40 -16.71
N GLN A 130 -4.43 -14.37 -16.89
CA GLN A 130 -4.47 -15.27 -18.03
C GLN A 130 -5.75 -16.10 -18.03
N LYS A 131 -6.11 -16.67 -16.88
CA LYS A 131 -7.36 -17.42 -16.72
C LYS A 131 -8.58 -16.53 -16.98
N ASP A 132 -8.61 -15.32 -16.45
CA ASP A 132 -9.70 -14.36 -16.71
C ASP A 132 -9.85 -14.05 -18.21
N LEU A 133 -8.72 -13.91 -18.94
CA LEU A 133 -8.73 -13.68 -20.38
C LEU A 133 -9.24 -14.91 -21.13
N ASP A 134 -8.79 -16.10 -20.76
CA ASP A 134 -9.21 -17.36 -21.40
C ASP A 134 -10.70 -17.63 -21.14
N ASP A 135 -11.20 -17.35 -19.93
CA ASP A 135 -12.62 -17.46 -19.57
C ASP A 135 -13.48 -16.44 -20.33
N LYS A 136 -12.99 -15.21 -20.54
CA LYS A 136 -13.68 -14.19 -21.35
C LYS A 136 -13.69 -14.58 -22.83
N ARG A 137 -12.58 -15.10 -23.35
CA ARG A 137 -12.44 -15.56 -24.73
C ARG A 137 -13.35 -16.75 -25.01
N SER A 138 -13.44 -17.69 -24.08
CA SER A 138 -14.34 -18.85 -24.17
C SER A 138 -15.82 -18.41 -24.18
N ARG A 139 -16.21 -17.49 -23.28
CA ARG A 139 -17.56 -16.91 -23.27
C ARG A 139 -17.90 -16.13 -24.54
N ALA A 140 -16.93 -15.48 -25.17
CA ALA A 140 -17.14 -14.82 -26.45
C ALA A 140 -17.37 -15.84 -27.57
N LYS A 141 -16.57 -16.91 -27.61
CA LYS A 141 -16.75 -18.02 -28.58
C LYS A 141 -18.10 -18.71 -28.42
N GLU A 142 -18.55 -18.96 -27.19
CA GLU A 142 -19.88 -19.53 -26.93
C GLU A 142 -21.01 -18.64 -27.46
N LYS A 143 -20.79 -17.32 -27.49
CA LYS A 143 -21.73 -16.34 -28.07
C LYS A 143 -21.57 -16.18 -29.58
N GLY A 144 -20.74 -17.00 -30.22
CA GLY A 144 -20.53 -17.01 -31.67
C GLY A 144 -19.55 -15.97 -32.20
N LEU A 145 -18.81 -15.28 -31.32
CA LEU A 145 -17.77 -14.31 -31.73
C LEU A 145 -16.45 -15.04 -31.98
N SER A 146 -15.83 -14.77 -33.13
CA SER A 146 -14.49 -15.27 -33.46
C SER A 146 -13.40 -14.46 -32.74
N GLU A 147 -12.19 -15.00 -32.65
CA GLU A 147 -11.08 -14.32 -31.98
C GLU A 147 -10.60 -13.10 -32.77
N GLU A 148 -10.73 -13.14 -34.09
CA GLU A 148 -10.42 -12.02 -34.99
C GLU A 148 -11.38 -10.84 -34.79
N GLU A 149 -12.58 -11.11 -34.28
CA GLU A 149 -13.61 -10.11 -33.99
C GLU A 149 -13.48 -9.47 -32.60
N LEU A 150 -12.59 -9.98 -31.74
CA LEU A 150 -12.31 -9.41 -30.42
C LEU A 150 -11.38 -8.19 -30.53
N ASN A 151 -11.80 -7.19 -31.30
CA ASN A 151 -11.03 -5.98 -31.54
C ASN A 151 -11.89 -4.72 -31.36
N VAL A 152 -11.22 -3.57 -31.18
CA VAL A 152 -11.89 -2.28 -30.93
C VAL A 152 -12.76 -1.84 -32.12
N LYS A 153 -12.37 -2.13 -33.37
CA LYS A 153 -13.15 -1.74 -34.55
C LYS A 153 -14.49 -2.48 -34.61
N LYS A 154 -14.47 -3.78 -34.35
CA LYS A 154 -15.65 -4.64 -34.30
C LYS A 154 -16.57 -4.28 -33.16
N LEU A 155 -16.02 -3.85 -32.02
CA LEU A 155 -16.80 -3.29 -30.92
C LEU A 155 -17.62 -2.06 -31.37
N LEU A 156 -16.99 -1.13 -32.10
CA LEU A 156 -17.67 0.05 -32.63
C LEU A 156 -18.73 -0.30 -33.67
N GLU A 157 -18.42 -1.22 -34.61
CA GLU A 157 -19.38 -1.73 -35.59
C GLU A 157 -20.61 -2.37 -34.91
N LEU A 158 -20.37 -3.18 -33.88
CA LEU A 158 -21.43 -3.85 -33.13
C LEU A 158 -22.27 -2.85 -32.32
N ALA A 159 -21.63 -1.84 -31.74
CA ALA A 159 -22.31 -0.75 -31.04
C ALA A 159 -23.21 0.05 -31.99
N GLU A 160 -22.73 0.40 -33.18
CA GLU A 160 -23.54 1.06 -34.21
C GLU A 160 -24.73 0.20 -34.66
N SER A 161 -24.50 -1.11 -34.88
CA SER A 161 -25.58 -2.04 -35.21
C SER A 161 -26.62 -2.09 -34.10
N THR A 162 -26.18 -2.17 -32.84
CA THR A 162 -27.09 -2.24 -31.68
C THR A 162 -27.94 -0.97 -31.57
N VAL A 163 -27.37 0.21 -31.78
CA VAL A 163 -28.15 1.48 -31.81
C VAL A 163 -29.19 1.46 -32.93
N LYS A 164 -28.85 0.94 -34.11
CA LYS A 164 -29.80 0.78 -35.23
C LYS A 164 -30.91 -0.21 -34.88
N ASP A 165 -30.58 -1.33 -34.25
CA ASP A 165 -31.55 -2.36 -33.86
C ASP A 165 -32.52 -1.84 -32.80
N ILE A 166 -32.04 -1.10 -31.81
CA ILE A 166 -32.89 -0.41 -30.81
C ILE A 166 -33.78 0.64 -31.49
N GLY A 167 -33.23 1.40 -32.44
CA GLY A 167 -33.98 2.35 -33.26
C GLY A 167 -35.11 1.68 -34.03
N ASN A 168 -34.84 0.53 -34.64
CA ASN A 168 -35.84 -0.27 -35.35
C ASN A 168 -36.89 -0.86 -34.40
N PHE A 169 -36.49 -1.36 -33.24
CA PHE A 169 -37.40 -1.89 -32.22
C PHE A 169 -38.35 -0.81 -31.69
N ALA A 170 -37.85 0.38 -31.37
CA ALA A 170 -38.69 1.50 -30.94
C ALA A 170 -39.67 1.92 -32.04
N ARG A 171 -39.25 1.96 -33.32
CA ARG A 171 -40.14 2.23 -34.45
C ARG A 171 -41.23 1.18 -34.59
N GLN A 172 -40.92 -0.11 -34.40
CA GLN A 172 -41.92 -1.18 -34.40
C GLN A 172 -42.97 -0.99 -33.30
N LEU A 173 -42.55 -0.47 -32.15
CA LEU A 173 -43.45 -0.15 -31.03
C LEU A 173 -44.16 1.21 -31.18
N GLY A 174 -43.86 1.99 -32.22
CA GLY A 174 -44.40 3.34 -32.40
C GLY A 174 -43.86 4.37 -31.39
N LEU A 175 -42.72 4.10 -30.76
CA LEU A 175 -42.09 4.94 -29.74
C LEU A 175 -40.90 5.73 -30.31
N THR A 176 -40.61 6.88 -29.70
CA THR A 176 -39.40 7.67 -30.02
C THR A 176 -38.22 7.16 -29.20
N THR A 177 -37.09 6.88 -29.87
CA THR A 177 -35.81 6.58 -29.21
C THR A 177 -35.14 7.82 -28.67
N THR A 178 -34.53 7.71 -27.50
CA THR A 178 -33.53 8.67 -27.04
C THR A 178 -32.29 8.55 -27.94
N ALA A 179 -31.67 9.68 -28.31
CA ALA A 179 -30.50 9.68 -29.20
C ALA A 179 -29.25 9.13 -28.47
N ILE A 180 -29.11 7.81 -28.43
CA ILE A 180 -27.90 7.15 -27.94
C ILE A 180 -26.86 7.21 -29.06
N SER A 181 -25.75 7.89 -28.82
CA SER A 181 -24.63 7.91 -29.75
C SER A 181 -23.71 6.70 -29.52
N PRO A 182 -23.17 6.08 -30.57
CA PRO A 182 -22.15 5.05 -30.43
C PRO A 182 -20.94 5.61 -29.65
N PRO A 183 -20.30 4.81 -28.77
CA PRO A 183 -19.11 5.25 -28.07
C PRO A 183 -17.99 5.46 -29.08
N SER A 184 -17.21 6.54 -28.97
CA SER A 184 -16.05 6.76 -29.85
C SER A 184 -14.82 5.95 -29.43
N ASP A 185 -14.76 5.54 -28.15
CA ASP A 185 -13.64 4.84 -27.53
C ASP A 185 -14.10 3.66 -26.67
N TRP A 186 -13.23 2.66 -26.52
CA TRP A 186 -13.50 1.45 -25.75
C TRP A 186 -13.73 1.72 -24.25
N GLU A 187 -13.18 2.80 -23.70
CA GLU A 187 -13.34 3.16 -22.28
C GLU A 187 -14.79 3.52 -21.92
N ASN A 188 -15.52 4.10 -22.88
CA ASN A 188 -16.92 4.50 -22.69
C ASN A 188 -17.92 3.37 -23.01
N THR A 189 -17.45 2.14 -23.22
CA THR A 189 -18.31 0.99 -23.54
C THR A 189 -19.25 0.64 -22.38
N GLU A 190 -18.78 0.75 -21.14
CA GLU A 190 -19.58 0.33 -19.98
C GLU A 190 -20.75 1.28 -19.71
N SER A 191 -20.53 2.59 -19.82
CA SER A 191 -21.61 3.59 -19.76
C SER A 191 -22.59 3.39 -20.91
N PHE A 192 -22.10 3.19 -22.13
CA PHE A 192 -22.95 2.91 -23.29
C PHE A 192 -23.81 1.65 -23.13
N ILE A 193 -23.26 0.55 -22.58
CA ILE A 193 -24.05 -0.66 -22.29
C ILE A 193 -25.15 -0.36 -21.26
N THR A 194 -24.83 0.45 -20.25
CA THR A 194 -25.79 0.83 -19.21
C THR A 194 -26.90 1.71 -19.77
N ASP A 195 -26.56 2.67 -20.62
CA ASP A 195 -27.52 3.55 -21.30
C ASP A 195 -28.44 2.77 -22.23
N ILE A 196 -27.89 1.82 -23.01
CA ILE A 196 -28.68 0.90 -23.84
C ILE A 196 -29.62 0.05 -22.98
N LYS A 197 -29.15 -0.51 -21.86
CA LYS A 197 -30.00 -1.31 -20.99
C LYS A 197 -31.15 -0.49 -20.41
N ASN A 198 -30.86 0.74 -19.99
CA ASN A 198 -31.88 1.65 -19.46
C ASN A 198 -32.91 2.01 -20.53
N GLU A 199 -32.47 2.28 -21.76
CA GLU A 199 -33.38 2.58 -22.86
C GLU A 199 -34.19 1.35 -23.29
N CYS A 200 -33.58 0.15 -23.35
CA CYS A 200 -34.31 -1.09 -23.58
C CYS A 200 -35.35 -1.33 -22.50
N ASN A 201 -35.01 -1.15 -21.21
CA ASN A 201 -35.96 -1.30 -20.10
C ASN A 201 -37.10 -0.29 -20.21
N ARG A 202 -36.80 0.95 -20.61
CA ARG A 202 -37.82 1.99 -20.87
C ARG A 202 -38.75 1.58 -22.01
N LEU A 203 -38.21 1.17 -23.16
CA LEU A 203 -38.99 0.72 -24.31
C LEU A 203 -39.85 -0.51 -23.99
N TRP A 204 -39.32 -1.45 -23.20
CA TRP A 204 -40.09 -2.59 -22.70
C TRP A 204 -41.20 -2.18 -21.74
N ALA A 205 -40.94 -1.27 -20.81
CA ALA A 205 -41.96 -0.77 -19.88
C ALA A 205 -43.04 0.07 -20.60
N GLU A 206 -42.66 0.77 -21.66
CA GLU A 206 -43.58 1.58 -22.46
C GLU A 206 -44.33 0.78 -23.53
N SER A 207 -43.92 -0.47 -23.77
CA SER A 207 -44.58 -1.39 -24.69
C SER A 207 -46.07 -1.53 -24.37
N PRO A 208 -46.96 -1.45 -25.38
CA PRO A 208 -48.40 -1.54 -25.17
C PRO A 208 -48.83 -2.79 -24.40
N GLU A 209 -48.18 -3.92 -24.69
CA GLU A 209 -48.51 -5.23 -24.12
C GLU A 209 -48.15 -5.31 -22.62
N VAL A 210 -47.00 -4.74 -22.24
CA VAL A 210 -46.55 -4.67 -20.85
C VAL A 210 -47.38 -3.67 -20.06
N LYS A 211 -47.75 -2.53 -20.67
CA LYS A 211 -48.68 -1.57 -20.06
C LYS A 211 -50.02 -2.22 -19.77
N GLU A 212 -50.63 -2.89 -20.76
CA GLU A 212 -51.89 -3.62 -20.55
C GLU A 212 -51.79 -4.67 -19.44
N GLN A 213 -50.68 -5.43 -19.40
CA GLN A 213 -50.47 -6.43 -18.36
C GLN A 213 -50.34 -5.79 -16.97
N SER A 214 -49.60 -4.68 -16.87
CA SER A 214 -49.44 -3.94 -15.62
C SER A 214 -50.77 -3.37 -15.12
N GLU A 215 -51.60 -2.82 -16.00
CA GLU A 215 -52.93 -2.31 -15.66
C GLU A 215 -53.86 -3.42 -15.19
N LYS A 216 -53.88 -4.56 -15.90
CA LYS A 216 -54.65 -5.75 -15.49
C LYS A 216 -54.21 -6.24 -14.12
N GLN A 217 -52.91 -6.22 -13.84
CA GLN A 217 -52.36 -6.62 -12.55
C GLN A 217 -52.74 -5.63 -11.44
N THR A 218 -52.70 -4.32 -11.68
CA THR A 218 -53.14 -3.29 -10.73
C THR A 218 -54.62 -3.47 -10.40
N LYS A 219 -55.48 -3.64 -11.41
CA LYS A 219 -56.91 -3.92 -11.23
C LYS A 219 -57.14 -5.20 -10.42
N ARG A 220 -56.35 -6.25 -10.65
CA ARG A 220 -56.43 -7.50 -9.87
C ARG A 220 -56.06 -7.27 -8.40
N SER A 221 -54.99 -6.51 -8.12
CA SER A 221 -54.57 -6.17 -6.76
C SER A 221 -55.63 -5.35 -6.03
N GLU A 222 -56.22 -4.35 -6.69
CA GLU A 222 -57.33 -3.55 -6.16
C GLU A 222 -58.54 -4.42 -5.83
N MET A 223 -58.92 -5.33 -6.74
CA MET A 223 -60.03 -6.26 -6.53
C MET A 223 -59.77 -7.19 -5.35
N ILE A 224 -58.54 -7.69 -5.18
CA ILE A 224 -58.16 -8.52 -4.04
C ILE A 224 -58.25 -7.72 -2.73
N SER A 225 -57.78 -6.47 -2.73
CA SER A 225 -57.87 -5.58 -1.57
C SER A 225 -59.33 -5.32 -1.19
N LEU A 226 -60.17 -4.98 -2.17
CA LEU A 226 -61.59 -4.73 -1.94
C LEU A 226 -62.32 -5.99 -1.44
N LYS A 227 -61.99 -7.16 -1.98
CA LYS A 227 -62.52 -8.45 -1.50
C LYS A 227 -62.14 -8.70 -0.05
N SER A 228 -60.87 -8.47 0.32
CA SER A 228 -60.40 -8.63 1.70
C SER A 228 -61.08 -7.66 2.67
N GLN A 229 -61.28 -6.40 2.25
CA GLN A 229 -62.04 -5.42 3.02
C GLN A 229 -63.50 -5.85 3.21
N TYR A 230 -64.15 -6.34 2.15
CA TYR A 230 -65.52 -6.84 2.22
C TYR A 230 -65.65 -8.05 3.16
N GLU A 231 -64.73 -9.02 3.07
CA GLU A 231 -64.69 -10.19 3.97
C GLU A 231 -64.50 -9.77 5.42
N THR A 232 -63.64 -8.79 5.69
CA THR A 232 -63.42 -8.22 7.02
C THR A 232 -64.68 -7.53 7.55
N GLN A 233 -65.32 -6.69 6.74
CA GLN A 233 -66.58 -6.03 7.11
C GLN A 233 -67.71 -7.03 7.36
N CYS A 234 -67.82 -8.07 6.54
CA CYS A 234 -68.80 -9.14 6.72
C CYS A 234 -68.53 -9.93 8.02
N GLY A 235 -67.26 -10.19 8.35
CA GLY A 235 -66.86 -10.76 9.63
C GLY A 235 -67.27 -9.89 10.83
N ASN A 236 -67.00 -8.58 10.76
CA ASN A 236 -67.36 -7.61 11.79
C ASN A 236 -68.88 -7.46 11.95
N LEU A 237 -69.64 -7.53 10.87
CA LEU A 237 -71.10 -7.48 10.91
C LEU A 237 -71.65 -8.73 11.62
N LYS A 238 -71.13 -9.91 11.29
CA LYS A 238 -71.49 -11.17 11.97
C LYS A 238 -71.12 -11.17 13.45
N SER A 239 -69.99 -10.59 13.84
CA SER A 239 -69.63 -10.47 15.26
C SER A 239 -70.55 -9.50 15.99
N LYS A 240 -70.82 -8.33 15.41
CA LYS A 240 -71.78 -7.36 15.97
C LYS A 240 -73.20 -7.91 16.08
N GLU A 241 -73.68 -8.67 15.10
CA GLU A 241 -74.97 -9.35 15.22
C GLU A 241 -74.98 -10.41 16.33
N LYS A 242 -73.86 -11.13 16.54
CA LYS A 242 -73.76 -12.07 17.67
C LYS A 242 -73.76 -11.34 19.01
N GLU A 243 -73.05 -10.22 19.12
CA GLU A 243 -73.06 -9.35 20.29
C GLU A 243 -74.47 -8.78 20.55
N LEU A 244 -75.15 -8.27 19.51
CA LEU A 244 -76.51 -7.76 19.60
C LEU A 244 -77.50 -8.84 20.03
N ARG A 245 -77.44 -10.04 19.42
CA ARG A 245 -78.26 -11.19 19.84
C ARG A 245 -77.95 -11.65 21.27
N GLY A 246 -76.71 -11.51 21.74
CA GLY A 246 -76.33 -11.75 23.13
C GLY A 246 -76.95 -10.72 24.07
N PHE A 247 -76.82 -9.44 23.72
CA PHE A 247 -77.36 -8.31 24.46
C PHE A 247 -78.90 -8.35 24.55
N GLU A 248 -79.60 -8.66 23.45
CA GLU A 248 -81.06 -8.84 23.41
C GLU A 248 -81.53 -10.01 24.29
N ARG A 249 -80.69 -11.03 24.46
CA ARG A 249 -80.96 -12.19 25.33
C ARG A 249 -80.80 -11.85 26.81
N GLU A 250 -79.85 -10.97 27.15
CA GLU A 250 -79.58 -10.53 28.53
C GLU A 250 -80.53 -9.41 28.99
N ASN A 251 -80.88 -8.47 28.12
CA ASN A 251 -81.62 -7.26 28.50
C ASN A 251 -83.08 -7.22 28.01
N GLY A 252 -83.52 -8.21 27.23
CA GLY A 252 -84.87 -8.28 26.67
C GLY A 252 -85.08 -7.38 25.44
N ASN A 253 -85.82 -7.88 24.46
CA ASN A 253 -86.09 -7.18 23.19
C ASN A 253 -87.24 -6.15 23.35
N ARG A 254 -87.08 -4.94 22.80
CA ARG A 254 -88.12 -3.89 22.77
C ARG A 254 -89.39 -4.30 22.04
N ASP A 255 -89.31 -5.25 21.11
CA ASP A 255 -90.49 -5.79 20.39
C ASP A 255 -91.43 -6.62 21.28
N LYS A 256 -91.05 -6.89 22.54
CA LYS A 256 -91.91 -7.58 23.53
C LYS A 256 -92.55 -6.65 24.56
N ILE A 257 -92.43 -5.32 24.43
CA ILE A 257 -92.99 -4.35 25.40
C ILE A 257 -94.20 -3.58 24.80
N GLY A 258 -94.91 -4.18 23.85
CA GLY A 258 -96.01 -3.51 23.14
C GLY A 258 -97.13 -4.41 22.64
N THR A 259 -97.65 -5.29 23.51
CA THR A 259 -99.04 -5.82 23.47
C THR A 259 -99.46 -6.22 24.86
#